data_AF-A0A2C9UUU8-F1
#
_entry.id   AF-A0A2C9UUU8-F1
#
_cell.length_a   1.000
_cell.length_b   1.000
_cell.length_c   1.000
_cell.angle_alpha   90.00
_cell.angle_beta   90.00
_cell.angle_gamma   90.00
#
_symmetry.space_group_name_H-M   'P 1'
#
loop_
_entity.id
_entity.type
_entity.pdbx_description
1 polymer ?
#
loop_
_entity_poly.entity_id
_entity_poly.type
_entity_poly.pdbx_seq_one_letter_code
_entity_poly.pdbx_strand_id
1 'polypeptide(L)'
;MTEWEAVASQVGGIMESLKSISDAHTSLVGVVEEIRDGAKETIDTINDNVKEMMNTFQGKLEELDARVNTIMKVTGSNDMKTCGAERIKVPEPKAFGGARDAKEVDNFLFDMELFFRVTKREFEEDKLLILPLYLVDDAKLWWFQL
;
A
#
# COMPACT_ATOMS: atom_id res chain seq x y z
N MET A 1 -71.13 47.16 -0.27
CA MET A 1 -69.66 47.22 -0.32
C MET A 1 -69.28 47.56 -1.75
N THR A 2 -68.54 48.65 -1.97
CA THR A 2 -68.15 49.11 -3.31
C THR A 2 -66.90 48.37 -3.78
N GLU A 3 -66.68 48.25 -5.10
CA GLU A 3 -65.49 47.58 -5.67
C GLU A 3 -64.18 48.15 -5.11
N TRP A 4 -64.14 49.45 -4.80
CA TRP A 4 -63.02 50.12 -4.15
C TRP A 4 -62.69 49.62 -2.74
N GLU A 5 -63.69 49.27 -1.93
CA GLU A 5 -63.48 48.74 -0.57
C GLU A 5 -62.86 47.33 -0.60
N ALA A 6 -63.24 46.51 -1.58
CA ALA A 6 -62.65 45.19 -1.80
C ALA A 6 -61.18 45.30 -2.23
N VAL A 7 -60.86 46.23 -3.14
CA VAL A 7 -59.49 46.52 -3.56
C VAL A 7 -58.65 47.00 -2.38
N ALA A 8 -59.15 47.93 -1.57
CA ALA A 8 -58.43 48.43 -0.40
C ALA A 8 -58.14 47.32 0.63
N SER A 9 -59.10 46.44 0.87
CA SER A 9 -58.92 45.28 1.76
C SER A 9 -57.87 44.31 1.22
N GLN A 10 -57.87 44.04 -0.08
CA GLN A 10 -56.87 43.18 -0.72
C GLN A 10 -55.46 43.78 -0.62
N VAL A 11 -55.31 45.08 -0.89
CA VAL A 11 -54.03 45.79 -0.76
C VAL A 11 -53.51 45.73 0.68
N GLY A 12 -54.38 45.89 1.68
CA GLY A 12 -54.00 45.72 3.08
C GLY A 12 -53.46 44.32 3.38
N GLY A 13 -54.14 43.27 2.91
CA GLY A 13 -53.69 41.88 3.09
C GLY A 13 -52.34 41.57 2.41
N ILE A 14 -52.07 42.17 1.25
CA ILE A 14 -50.79 42.07 0.57
C ILE A 14 -49.68 42.73 1.40
N MET A 15 -49.94 43.91 1.97
CA MET A 15 -48.95 44.64 2.76
C MET A 15 -48.56 43.87 4.03
N GLU A 16 -49.52 43.27 4.73
CA GLU A 16 -49.23 42.40 5.88
C GLU A 16 -48.44 41.15 5.49
N SER A 17 -48.79 40.52 4.36
CA SER A 17 -48.04 39.38 3.84
C SER A 17 -46.60 39.74 3.50
N LEU A 18 -46.37 40.90 2.86
CA LEU A 18 -45.04 41.41 2.54
C LEU A 18 -44.20 41.66 3.80
N LYS A 19 -44.83 42.22 4.85
CA LYS A 19 -44.17 42.41 6.14
C LYS A 19 -43.73 41.08 6.74
N SER A 20 -44.62 40.09 6.77
CA SER A 20 -44.30 38.75 7.26
C SER A 20 -43.18 38.07 6.46
N ILE A 21 -43.16 38.23 5.13
CA ILE A 21 -42.06 37.73 4.28
C ILE A 21 -40.74 38.43 4.61
N SER A 22 -40.75 39.75 4.83
CA SER A 22 -39.55 40.51 5.20
C SER A 22 -38.96 40.06 6.54
N ASP A 23 -39.83 39.79 7.52
CA ASP A 23 -39.42 39.28 8.84
C ASP A 23 -38.83 37.87 8.70
N ALA A 24 -39.49 36.99 7.93
CA ALA A 24 -39.00 35.65 7.66
C ALA A 24 -37.65 35.65 6.91
N HIS A 25 -37.47 36.55 5.93
CA HIS A 25 -36.21 36.73 5.21
C HIS A 25 -35.09 37.15 6.15
N THR A 26 -35.35 38.11 7.03
CA THR A 26 -34.37 38.58 8.04
C THR A 26 -33.94 37.44 8.96
N SER A 27 -34.91 36.62 9.41
CA SER A 27 -34.61 35.44 10.22
C SER A 27 -33.81 34.39 9.46
N LEU A 28 -34.14 34.12 8.20
CA LEU A 28 -33.43 33.15 7.36
C LEU A 28 -31.99 33.58 7.10
N VAL A 29 -31.75 34.87 6.83
CA VAL A 29 -30.40 35.42 6.70
C VAL A 29 -29.60 35.15 7.97
N GLY A 30 -30.16 35.38 9.15
CA GLY A 30 -29.49 35.07 10.43
C GLY A 30 -29.06 33.59 10.53
N VAL A 31 -29.98 32.67 10.24
CA VAL A 31 -29.68 31.22 10.27
C VAL A 31 -28.59 30.84 9.26
N VAL A 32 -28.59 31.45 8.07
CA VAL A 32 -27.54 31.19 7.06
C VAL A 32 -26.18 31.65 7.55
N GLU A 33 -26.09 32.78 8.25
CA GLU A 33 -24.82 33.27 8.80
C GLU A 33 -24.32 32.36 9.93
N GLU A 34 -25.20 31.90 10.81
CA GLU A 34 -24.84 30.94 11.87
C GLU A 34 -24.32 29.62 11.28
N ILE A 35 -24.98 29.10 10.23
CA ILE A 35 -24.53 27.89 9.53
C ILE A 35 -23.18 28.11 8.86
N ARG A 36 -22.99 29.25 8.19
CA ARG A 36 -21.73 29.60 7.53
C ARG A 36 -20.58 29.64 8.55
N ASP A 37 -20.80 30.30 9.68
CA ASP A 37 -19.78 30.51 10.69
C ASP A 37 -19.44 29.18 11.40
N GLY A 38 -20.45 28.35 11.72
CA GLY A 38 -20.24 27.01 12.27
C GLY A 38 -19.53 26.05 11.29
N ALA A 39 -19.85 26.14 10.00
CA ALA A 39 -19.15 25.37 8.97
C ALA A 39 -17.67 25.79 8.87
N LYS A 40 -17.39 27.10 8.94
CA LYS A 40 -16.04 27.63 8.92
C LYS A 40 -15.23 27.14 10.13
N GLU A 41 -15.79 27.22 11.34
CA GLU A 41 -15.15 26.72 12.56
C GLU A 41 -14.84 25.22 12.49
N THR A 42 -15.77 24.43 11.96
CA THR A 42 -15.57 22.98 11.76
C THR A 42 -14.43 22.72 10.78
N ILE A 43 -14.36 23.47 9.67
CA ILE A 43 -13.28 23.36 8.68
C ILE A 43 -11.93 23.73 9.29
N ASP A 44 -11.87 24.82 10.05
CA ASP A 44 -10.64 25.28 10.71
C ASP A 44 -10.14 24.23 11.72
N THR A 45 -11.05 23.67 12.52
CA THR A 45 -10.74 22.58 13.46
C THR A 45 -10.18 21.34 12.76
N ILE A 46 -10.80 20.93 11.65
CA ILE A 46 -10.31 19.79 10.85
C ILE A 46 -8.91 20.08 10.29
N ASN A 47 -8.70 21.28 9.75
CA ASN A 47 -7.40 21.67 9.20
C ASN A 47 -6.29 21.64 10.26
N ASP A 48 -6.57 22.11 11.48
CA ASP A 48 -5.60 22.10 12.56
C ASP A 48 -5.27 20.68 13.03
N ASN A 49 -6.28 19.82 13.18
CA ASN A 49 -6.07 18.40 13.51
C ASN A 49 -5.23 17.68 12.44
N VAL A 50 -5.50 17.94 11.14
CA VAL A 50 -4.73 17.36 10.04
C VAL A 50 -3.28 17.83 10.06
N LYS A 51 -3.03 19.12 10.32
CA LYS A 51 -1.66 19.66 10.46
C LYS A 51 -0.91 19.03 11.62
N GLU A 52 -1.55 18.89 12.79
CA GLU A 52 -0.94 18.27 13.96
C GLU A 52 -0.55 16.81 13.68
N MET A 53 -1.45 16.06 13.05
CA MET A 53 -1.18 14.68 12.64
C MET A 53 -0.02 14.60 11.65
N MET A 54 0.04 15.49 10.66
CA MET A 54 1.12 15.55 9.68
C MET A 54 2.47 15.86 10.35
N ASN A 55 2.51 16.83 11.27
CA ASN A 55 3.71 17.15 12.04
C ASN A 55 4.19 15.94 12.87
N THR A 56 3.25 15.21 13.48
CA THR A 56 3.56 13.99 14.23
C THR A 56 4.15 12.90 13.34
N PHE A 57 3.59 12.70 12.14
CA PHE A 57 4.15 11.75 11.17
C PHE A 57 5.52 12.17 10.66
N GLN A 58 5.72 13.45 10.37
CA GLN A 58 7.01 13.98 9.95
C GLN A 58 8.07 13.72 11.02
N GLY A 59 7.78 14.00 12.30
CA GLY A 59 8.72 13.71 13.40
C GLY A 59 9.07 12.23 13.51
N LYS A 60 8.10 11.32 13.32
CA LYS A 60 8.37 9.87 13.30
C LYS A 60 9.21 9.42 12.11
N LEU A 61 9.04 10.05 10.94
CA LEU A 61 9.87 9.77 9.77
C LEU A 61 11.31 10.23 9.98
N GLU A 62 11.51 11.41 10.57
CA GLU A 62 12.82 11.93 10.94
C GLU A 62 13.50 11.03 11.99
N GLU A 63 12.75 10.55 12.98
CA GLU A 63 13.25 9.58 13.96
C GLU A 63 13.66 8.24 13.29
N LEU A 64 12.84 7.74 12.39
CA LEU A 64 13.14 6.50 11.65
C LEU A 64 14.38 6.66 10.77
N ASP A 65 14.50 7.77 10.05
CA ASP A 65 15.69 8.09 9.25
C ASP A 65 16.95 8.15 10.11
N ALA A 66 16.88 8.81 11.27
CA ALA A 66 17.98 8.86 12.22
C ALA A 66 18.38 7.45 12.68
N ARG A 67 17.42 6.59 13.02
CA ARG A 67 17.66 5.20 13.44
C ARG A 67 18.29 4.35 12.33
N VAL A 68 17.80 4.48 11.10
CA VAL A 68 18.37 3.78 9.92
C VAL A 68 19.82 4.23 9.70
N ASN A 69 20.08 5.54 9.75
CA ASN A 69 21.43 6.09 9.61
C ASN A 69 22.37 5.65 10.74
N THR A 70 21.90 5.56 11.99
CA THR A 70 22.69 5.01 13.10
C THR A 70 23.05 3.54 12.87
N ILE A 71 22.08 2.71 12.47
CA ILE A 71 22.34 1.29 12.18
C ILE A 71 23.38 1.16 11.06
N MET A 72 23.23 1.89 9.96
CA MET A 72 24.16 1.88 8.83
C MET A 72 25.59 2.25 9.25
N LYS A 73 25.75 3.24 10.14
CA LYS A 73 27.06 3.64 10.68
C LYS A 73 27.66 2.58 11.59
N VAL A 74 26.87 1.98 12.49
CA VAL A 74 27.34 0.94 13.42
C VAL A 74 27.70 -0.35 12.68
N THR A 75 26.99 -0.70 11.62
CA THR A 75 27.28 -1.89 10.81
C THR A 75 28.40 -1.67 9.77
N GLY A 76 29.07 -0.52 9.76
CA GLY A 76 30.26 -0.25 8.93
C GLY A 76 30.04 -0.46 7.43
N SER A 77 28.82 -0.30 6.94
CA SER A 77 28.44 -0.71 5.58
C SER A 77 28.57 0.45 4.59
N ASN A 78 29.81 0.77 4.20
CA ASN A 78 30.07 1.53 2.96
C ASN A 78 30.02 0.65 1.71
N ASP A 79 29.81 -0.66 1.87
CA ASP A 79 29.51 -1.58 0.80
C ASP A 79 28.25 -2.35 1.19
N MET A 80 27.23 -2.33 0.33
CA MET A 80 26.11 -3.27 0.41
C MET A 80 26.62 -4.69 0.10
N LYS A 81 27.44 -5.24 0.98
CA LYS A 81 27.63 -6.68 1.11
C LYS A 81 26.51 -7.14 2.01
N THR A 82 25.50 -7.74 1.37
CA THR A 82 24.40 -8.50 1.96
C THR A 82 24.69 -8.91 3.39
N CYS A 83 23.83 -8.50 4.34
CA CYS A 83 23.79 -8.99 5.70
C CYS A 83 24.28 -10.44 5.75
N GLY A 84 25.37 -10.66 6.48
CA GLY A 84 25.87 -11.97 6.79
C GLY A 84 24.87 -12.72 7.67
N ALA A 85 23.76 -13.17 7.08
CA ALA A 85 23.34 -14.53 7.34
C ALA A 85 24.55 -15.37 6.97
N GLU A 86 25.08 -16.12 7.93
CA GLU A 86 26.03 -17.18 7.69
C GLU A 86 25.51 -17.94 6.48
N ARG A 87 26.07 -17.67 5.29
CA ARG A 87 25.65 -18.35 4.06
C ARG A 87 26.22 -19.73 4.25
N ILE A 88 25.43 -20.59 4.91
CA ILE A 88 25.65 -22.03 4.96
C ILE A 88 25.94 -22.37 3.51
N LYS A 89 27.20 -22.74 3.23
CA LYS A 89 27.61 -23.15 1.90
C LYS A 89 26.82 -24.43 1.65
N VAL A 90 25.71 -24.31 0.94
CA VAL A 90 24.89 -25.44 0.55
C VAL A 90 25.80 -26.32 -0.31
N PRO A 91 26.06 -27.58 0.08
CA PRO A 91 26.83 -28.49 -0.74
C PRO A 91 26.15 -28.61 -2.12
N GLU A 92 26.94 -28.51 -3.18
CA GLU A 92 26.42 -28.70 -4.53
C GLU A 92 26.10 -30.19 -4.77
N PRO A 93 24.97 -30.50 -5.44
CA PRO A 93 24.63 -31.87 -5.82
C PRO A 93 25.70 -32.50 -6.72
N LYS A 94 25.84 -33.82 -6.62
CA LYS A 94 26.69 -34.58 -7.53
C LYS A 94 26.06 -34.62 -8.92
N ALA A 95 26.86 -34.37 -9.96
CA ALA A 95 26.39 -34.46 -11.34
C ALA A 95 26.06 -35.92 -11.75
N PHE A 96 25.03 -36.09 -12.57
CA PHE A 96 24.58 -37.38 -13.07
C PHE A 96 24.96 -37.57 -14.54
N GLY A 97 25.67 -38.67 -14.82
CA GLY A 97 26.23 -38.97 -16.14
C GLY A 97 25.40 -39.89 -17.05
N GLY A 98 24.19 -40.29 -16.63
CA GLY A 98 23.32 -41.13 -17.47
C GLY A 98 23.45 -42.64 -17.24
N ALA A 99 23.98 -43.05 -16.08
CA ALA A 99 23.99 -44.45 -15.69
C ALA A 99 22.56 -45.03 -15.67
N ARG A 100 22.38 -46.20 -16.31
CA ARG A 100 21.08 -46.91 -16.36
C ARG A 100 20.85 -47.73 -15.08
N ASP A 101 21.13 -47.12 -13.94
CA ASP A 101 20.96 -47.69 -12.60
C ASP A 101 19.90 -46.89 -11.85
N ALA A 102 18.82 -47.58 -11.43
CA ALA A 102 17.67 -46.92 -10.81
C ALA A 102 18.05 -46.22 -9.50
N LYS A 103 18.99 -46.80 -8.73
CA LYS A 103 19.43 -46.24 -7.47
C LYS A 103 20.23 -44.95 -7.67
N GLU A 104 21.04 -44.88 -8.71
CA GLU A 104 21.80 -43.66 -9.05
C GLU A 104 20.87 -42.52 -9.51
N VAL A 105 19.83 -42.84 -10.28
CA VAL A 105 18.79 -41.88 -10.68
C VAL A 105 18.02 -41.35 -9.46
N ASP A 106 17.57 -42.24 -8.57
CA ASP A 106 16.82 -41.86 -7.38
C ASP A 106 17.66 -40.96 -6.44
N ASN A 107 18.95 -41.29 -6.25
CA ASN A 107 19.86 -40.48 -5.44
C ASN A 107 20.05 -39.07 -6.04
N PHE A 108 20.23 -38.98 -7.36
CA PHE A 108 20.39 -37.69 -8.03
C PHE A 108 19.15 -36.81 -7.87
N LEU A 109 17.94 -37.36 -8.07
CA LEU A 109 16.70 -36.62 -7.90
C LEU A 109 16.51 -36.16 -6.46
N PHE A 110 16.79 -37.02 -5.49
CA PHE A 110 16.73 -36.68 -4.08
C PHE A 110 17.69 -35.54 -3.70
N ASP A 111 18.94 -35.59 -4.16
CA ASP A 111 19.94 -34.55 -3.90
C ASP A 111 19.53 -33.21 -4.52
N MET A 112 18.94 -33.23 -5.72
CA MET A 112 18.44 -32.03 -6.41
C MET A 112 17.22 -31.43 -5.70
N GLU A 113 16.26 -32.24 -5.25
CA GLU A 113 15.11 -31.76 -4.48
C GLU A 113 15.55 -31.12 -3.16
N LEU A 114 16.51 -31.74 -2.47
CA LEU A 114 17.06 -31.19 -1.23
C LEU A 114 17.78 -29.86 -1.49
N PHE A 115 18.58 -29.78 -2.56
CA PHE A 115 19.24 -28.55 -2.97
C PHE A 115 18.25 -27.42 -3.26
N PHE A 116 17.18 -27.69 -4.01
CA PHE A 116 16.13 -26.69 -4.26
C PHE A 116 15.43 -26.24 -2.99
N ARG A 117 15.16 -27.16 -2.06
CA ARG A 117 14.54 -26.84 -0.77
C ARG A 117 15.43 -25.94 0.09
N VAL A 118 16.72 -26.26 0.19
CA VAL A 118 17.67 -25.49 1.01
C VAL A 118 18.01 -24.14 0.37
N THR A 119 18.00 -24.05 -0.95
CA THR A 119 18.20 -22.79 -1.69
C THR A 119 16.92 -21.98 -1.91
N LYS A 120 15.77 -22.44 -1.38
CA LYS A 120 14.45 -21.79 -1.49
C LYS A 120 14.02 -21.53 -2.94
N ARG A 121 14.22 -22.51 -3.82
CA ARG A 121 13.72 -22.50 -5.20
C ARG A 121 12.30 -23.05 -5.22
N GLU A 122 11.33 -22.14 -5.18
CA GLU A 122 9.90 -22.47 -5.07
C GLU A 122 9.22 -22.66 -6.43
N PHE A 123 9.73 -22.00 -7.47
CA PHE A 123 9.18 -22.04 -8.82
C PHE A 123 9.72 -23.22 -9.63
N GLU A 124 8.86 -23.89 -10.38
CA GLU A 124 9.25 -25.07 -11.16
C GLU A 124 10.12 -24.69 -12.37
N GLU A 125 9.90 -23.49 -12.91
CA GLU A 125 10.70 -22.90 -13.98
C GLU A 125 12.17 -22.74 -13.56
N ASP A 126 12.42 -22.30 -12.32
CA ASP A 126 13.76 -22.18 -11.75
C ASP A 126 14.45 -23.53 -11.63
N LYS A 127 13.71 -24.57 -11.20
CA LYS A 127 14.25 -25.91 -11.04
C LYS A 127 14.61 -26.52 -12.39
N LEU A 128 13.72 -26.39 -13.39
CA LEU A 128 13.94 -26.87 -14.76
C LEU A 128 15.11 -26.16 -15.45
N LEU A 129 15.41 -24.91 -15.08
CA LEU A 129 16.60 -24.19 -15.57
C LEU A 129 17.90 -24.69 -14.93
N ILE A 130 17.86 -25.12 -13.67
CA ILE A 130 19.05 -25.50 -12.90
C ILE A 130 19.39 -26.98 -13.06
N LEU A 131 18.37 -27.84 -13.17
CA LEU A 131 18.55 -29.29 -13.28
C LEU A 131 19.54 -29.72 -14.39
N PRO A 132 19.54 -29.11 -15.60
CA PRO A 132 20.46 -29.47 -16.67
C PRO A 132 21.92 -29.08 -16.40
N LEU A 133 22.17 -28.20 -15.42
CA LEU A 133 23.52 -27.84 -15.00
C LEU A 133 24.22 -28.99 -14.28
N TYR A 134 23.45 -29.90 -13.68
CA TYR A 134 23.94 -31.08 -12.97
C TYR A 134 23.80 -32.38 -13.77
N LEU A 135 23.46 -32.28 -15.06
CA LEU A 135 23.55 -33.39 -16.00
C LEU A 135 24.87 -33.31 -16.77
N VAL A 136 25.52 -34.45 -16.94
CA VAL A 136 26.75 -34.62 -17.73
C VAL A 136 26.62 -35.81 -18.67
N ASP A 137 27.57 -35.93 -19.60
CA ASP A 137 27.66 -37.03 -20.56
C ASP A 137 26.34 -37.32 -21.28
N ASP A 138 25.92 -38.58 -21.34
CA ASP A 138 24.73 -39.04 -22.06
C ASP A 138 23.43 -38.45 -21.48
N ALA A 139 23.36 -38.22 -20.17
CA ALA A 139 22.18 -37.63 -19.53
C ALA A 139 21.89 -36.22 -20.05
N LYS A 140 22.95 -35.42 -20.26
CA LYS A 140 22.79 -34.06 -20.77
C LYS A 140 22.28 -34.05 -22.22
N LEU A 141 22.76 -34.99 -23.04
CA LEU A 141 22.32 -35.13 -24.42
C LEU A 141 20.82 -35.47 -24.51
N TRP A 142 20.36 -36.42 -23.70
CA TRP A 142 18.95 -36.82 -23.70
C TRP A 142 18.03 -35.69 -23.25
N TRP A 143 18.46 -34.87 -22.28
CA TRP A 143 17.67 -33.75 -21.80
C TRP A 143 17.42 -32.69 -22.89
N PHE A 144 18.41 -32.40 -23.74
CA PHE A 144 18.27 -31.45 -24.85
C PHE A 144 17.56 -32.04 -26.09
N GLN A 145 17.25 -33.33 -26.07
CA GLN A 145 16.54 -34.03 -27.13
C GLN A 145 15.04 -34.22 -26.81
N LEU A 146 14.61 -33.86 -25.60
CA LEU A 146 13.22 -33.84 -25.15
C LEU A 146 12.56 -32.48 -25.45
#